data_AF-A0A4U0ND62-F1
#
_entry.id   AF-A0A4U0ND62-F1
#
_cell.length_a   1.000
_cell.length_b   1.000
_cell.length_c   1.000
_cell.angle_alpha   90.00
_cell.angle_beta   90.00
_cell.angle_gamma   90.00
#
_symmetry.space_group_name_H-M   'P 1'
#
loop_
_entity.id
_entity.type
_entity.pdbx_description
1 polymer ?
#
loop_
_entity_poly.entity_id
_entity_poly.type
_entity_poly.pdbx_seq_one_letter_code
_entity_poly.pdbx_strand_id
1 'polypeptide(L)'
;MAIRSTGALSGILEAAGFTGVDAIDHVDHVDRVDDVDDVDGVDGAGDVSGVERVGGVEGAALPVAGWQMAEFADAGGRSMTALVRQTGAPAVMVSFLDSDVGFAEAGAPGGGAWEGLLNREMAESYEIPLEQFPVETAVAGALAWSAAAGLTADEALLRRAFTGSALFAEELSAVLFAGLGIPGARIPDDRD
;
A
#
# COMPACT_ATOMS: atom_id res chain seq x y z
N MET A 1 -2.86 -24.32 61.40
CA MET A 1 -1.46 -24.27 61.89
C MET A 1 -0.76 -23.16 61.15
N ALA A 2 -0.12 -22.24 61.87
CA ALA A 2 0.34 -20.93 61.39
C ALA A 2 1.85 -20.90 61.03
N ILE A 3 2.17 -20.12 59.99
CA ILE A 3 3.30 -19.19 59.71
C ILE A 3 4.64 -19.36 60.49
N ARG A 4 5.80 -19.33 59.77
CA ARG A 4 6.87 -18.30 59.92
C ARG A 4 8.02 -18.34 58.89
N SER A 5 8.45 -17.11 58.57
CA SER A 5 9.57 -16.61 57.75
C SER A 5 10.93 -16.69 58.46
N THR A 6 12.03 -16.74 57.69
CA THR A 6 13.37 -16.09 57.82
C THR A 6 14.32 -16.79 56.83
N GLY A 7 15.07 -16.18 55.91
CA GLY A 7 16.05 -15.10 56.05
C GLY A 7 17.37 -15.58 55.42
N ALA A 8 18.16 -14.66 54.85
CA ALA A 8 19.54 -14.81 54.36
C ALA A 8 19.77 -15.39 52.95
N LEU A 9 19.69 -14.52 51.93
CA LEU A 9 20.58 -14.60 50.76
C LEU A 9 21.99 -14.13 51.18
N SER A 10 22.68 -14.97 51.96
CA SER A 10 24.09 -14.81 52.32
C SER A 10 24.88 -15.87 51.55
N GLY A 11 25.17 -15.62 50.27
CA GLY A 11 25.78 -16.66 49.44
C GLY A 11 26.24 -16.25 48.04
N ILE A 12 26.54 -14.98 47.79
CA ILE A 12 27.16 -14.55 46.53
C ILE A 12 28.32 -13.60 46.82
N LEU A 13 29.36 -14.10 47.47
CA LEU A 13 30.69 -13.50 47.51
C LEU A 13 31.67 -14.57 47.94
N GLU A 14 32.35 -15.18 46.97
CA GLU A 14 33.76 -15.62 47.01
C GLU A 14 34.00 -16.65 45.91
N ALA A 15 34.52 -16.19 44.76
CA ALA A 15 35.49 -16.90 43.91
C ALA A 15 35.47 -16.34 42.47
N ALA A 16 35.99 -15.13 42.26
CA ALA A 16 36.69 -14.75 41.03
C ALA A 16 37.30 -13.35 41.26
N GLY A 17 38.62 -13.30 41.37
CA GLY A 17 39.37 -12.06 41.58
C GLY A 17 39.26 -11.10 40.40
N PHE A 18 38.32 -10.17 40.48
CA PHE A 18 38.37 -8.92 39.73
C PHE A 18 38.77 -7.79 40.69
N THR A 19 40.07 -7.62 40.82
CA THR A 19 40.65 -6.35 41.28
C THR A 19 40.60 -5.38 40.11
N GLY A 20 39.90 -4.26 40.29
CA GLY A 20 40.04 -3.09 39.43
C GLY A 20 38.79 -2.73 38.64
N VAL A 21 37.90 -1.96 39.27
CA VAL A 21 37.48 -0.68 38.70
C VAL A 21 37.25 0.25 39.90
N ASP A 22 38.14 1.21 40.07
CA ASP A 22 37.95 2.31 41.02
C ASP A 22 36.69 3.11 40.66
N ALA A 23 36.08 3.70 41.69
CA ALA A 23 34.87 4.50 41.62
C ALA A 23 34.86 5.48 40.43
N ILE A 24 33.78 5.45 39.63
CA ILE A 24 33.43 6.58 38.75
C ILE A 24 32.73 7.60 39.62
N ASP A 25 33.52 8.50 40.18
CA ASP A 25 33.06 9.76 40.76
C ASP A 25 32.80 10.75 39.60
N HIS A 26 31.63 11.36 39.60
CA HIS A 26 31.17 12.41 38.66
C HIS A 26 31.02 12.07 37.16
N VAL A 27 29.78 12.19 36.69
CA VAL A 27 29.49 12.71 35.34
C VAL A 27 28.85 14.07 35.53
N ASP A 28 29.67 15.12 35.49
CA ASP A 28 29.20 16.48 35.35
C ASP A 28 28.79 16.72 33.89
N HIS A 29 27.62 17.32 33.69
CA HIS A 29 27.14 17.93 32.45
C HIS A 29 27.18 17.07 31.17
N VAL A 30 26.01 16.60 30.73
CA VAL A 30 25.77 16.44 29.29
C VAL A 30 25.16 17.76 28.82
N ASP A 31 25.95 18.53 28.07
CA ASP A 31 25.45 19.73 27.40
C ASP A 31 24.31 19.37 26.44
N ARG A 32 23.35 20.28 26.30
CA ARG A 32 22.25 20.13 25.36
C ARG A 32 22.84 19.99 23.96
N VAL A 33 22.34 19.05 23.18
CA VAL A 33 22.63 18.99 21.75
C VAL A 33 22.08 20.27 21.13
N ASP A 34 22.99 21.12 20.66
CA ASP A 34 22.66 22.33 19.91
C ASP A 34 21.86 21.95 18.65
N ASP A 35 20.99 22.87 18.24
CA ASP A 35 20.05 22.74 17.12
C ASP A 35 20.71 22.13 15.87
N VAL A 36 20.00 21.20 15.21
CA VAL A 36 20.37 20.77 13.86
C VAL A 36 20.07 21.93 12.93
N ASP A 37 21.12 22.58 12.42
CA ASP A 37 21.00 23.61 11.40
C ASP A 37 20.14 23.10 10.24
N ASP A 38 19.23 23.98 9.77
CA ASP A 38 18.36 23.74 8.63
C ASP A 38 19.15 23.15 7.45
N VAL A 39 18.60 22.12 6.81
CA VAL A 39 19.14 21.63 5.55
C VAL A 39 18.88 22.71 4.50
N ASP A 40 19.93 23.45 4.17
CA ASP A 40 19.94 24.39 3.05
C ASP A 40 19.33 23.71 1.82
N GLY A 41 18.38 24.42 1.20
CA GLY A 41 17.56 23.94 0.10
C GLY A 41 18.36 23.21 -0.97
N VAL A 42 17.75 22.18 -1.54
CA VAL A 42 18.21 21.56 -2.78
C VAL A 42 18.06 22.54 -3.94
N ASP A 43 18.99 23.47 -4.06
CA ASP A 43 19.24 24.23 -5.27
C ASP A 43 19.98 23.34 -6.27
N GLY A 44 19.22 22.69 -7.16
CA GLY A 44 19.81 22.03 -8.32
C GLY A 44 19.13 20.73 -8.75
N ALA A 45 17.86 20.76 -9.11
CA ALA A 45 17.44 19.92 -10.23
C ALA A 45 17.96 20.59 -11.50
N GLY A 46 19.24 20.33 -11.80
CA GLY A 46 19.85 20.74 -13.06
C GLY A 46 19.03 20.21 -14.24
N ASP A 47 19.05 20.99 -15.32
CA ASP A 47 18.58 20.65 -16.66
C ASP A 47 18.47 19.13 -16.90
N VAL A 48 17.24 18.60 -16.85
CA VAL A 48 16.94 17.33 -17.53
C VAL A 48 16.81 17.62 -19.03
N SER A 49 17.95 17.98 -19.62
CA SER A 49 18.19 17.90 -21.05
C SER A 49 18.28 16.42 -21.43
N GLY A 50 17.13 15.75 -21.57
CA GLY A 50 17.12 14.32 -21.89
C GLY A 50 15.81 13.56 -21.83
N VAL A 51 14.64 14.21 -21.64
CA VAL A 51 13.37 13.53 -21.91
C VAL A 51 13.05 13.74 -23.39
N GLU A 52 13.51 12.80 -24.20
CA GLU A 52 12.98 12.62 -25.55
C GLU A 52 11.46 12.53 -25.43
N ARG A 53 10.77 13.42 -26.15
CA ARG A 53 9.34 13.34 -26.38
C ARG A 53 9.04 11.96 -26.96
N VAL A 54 8.61 11.02 -26.14
CA VAL A 54 8.08 9.75 -26.66
C VAL A 54 6.72 10.09 -27.28
N GLY A 55 6.66 9.81 -28.58
CA GLY A 55 5.61 10.26 -29.47
C GLY A 55 4.23 9.71 -29.13
N GLY A 56 3.24 10.54 -29.44
CA GLY A 56 1.99 10.08 -30.03
C GLY A 56 0.98 9.46 -29.08
N VAL A 57 0.19 10.31 -28.43
CA VAL A 57 -1.25 10.01 -28.30
C VAL A 57 -1.99 11.09 -29.08
N GLU A 58 -2.02 10.93 -30.39
CA GLU A 58 -3.05 11.57 -31.21
C GLU A 58 -4.39 10.92 -30.83
N GLY A 59 -5.28 11.67 -30.18
CA GLY A 59 -6.71 11.31 -30.13
C GLY A 59 -7.32 10.98 -28.77
N ALA A 60 -6.69 11.27 -27.63
CA ALA A 60 -7.44 11.31 -26.36
C ALA A 60 -8.24 12.62 -26.32
N ALA A 61 -9.45 12.59 -26.89
CA ALA A 61 -10.42 13.66 -26.70
C ALA A 61 -10.55 13.96 -25.20
N LEU A 62 -10.62 15.26 -24.84
CA LEU A 62 -10.88 15.69 -23.47
C LEU A 62 -12.03 14.85 -22.89
N PRO A 63 -11.90 14.33 -21.66
CA PRO A 63 -12.82 13.32 -21.17
C PRO A 63 -14.25 13.87 -21.18
N VAL A 64 -15.16 13.13 -21.83
CA VAL A 64 -16.60 13.27 -21.58
C VAL A 64 -16.83 13.18 -20.08
N ALA A 65 -17.66 14.08 -19.54
CA ALA A 65 -17.91 14.13 -18.10
C ALA A 65 -18.39 12.76 -17.58
N GLY A 66 -17.80 12.30 -16.46
CA GLY A 66 -18.16 11.04 -15.82
C GLY A 66 -16.99 10.04 -15.74
N TRP A 67 -17.29 8.84 -15.22
CA TRP A 67 -16.34 7.73 -15.14
C TRP A 67 -16.11 7.10 -16.50
N GLN A 68 -14.87 6.71 -16.77
CA GLN A 68 -14.44 6.12 -18.04
C GLN A 68 -13.67 4.84 -17.77
N MET A 69 -13.82 3.87 -18.68
CA MET A 69 -13.08 2.61 -18.68
C MET A 69 -12.25 2.54 -19.95
N ALA A 70 -11.00 2.12 -19.80
CA ALA A 70 -10.09 1.90 -20.92
C ALA A 70 -9.29 0.63 -20.67
N GLU A 71 -9.17 -0.19 -21.70
CA GLU A 71 -8.41 -1.44 -21.68
C GLU A 71 -7.10 -1.24 -22.46
N PHE A 72 -6.02 -1.79 -21.93
CA PHE A 72 -4.69 -1.68 -22.54
C PHE A 72 -4.07 -3.06 -22.63
N ALA A 73 -3.57 -3.41 -23.81
CA ALA A 73 -2.90 -4.69 -24.06
C ALA A 73 -1.46 -4.76 -23.51
N ASP A 74 -0.88 -3.63 -23.12
CA ASP A 74 0.48 -3.54 -22.58
C ASP A 74 0.48 -2.75 -21.26
N ALA A 75 0.87 -3.43 -20.19
CA ALA A 75 1.02 -2.86 -18.85
C ALA A 75 2.33 -2.06 -18.68
N GLY A 76 3.30 -2.24 -19.58
CA GLY A 76 4.71 -1.91 -19.39
C GLY A 76 5.14 -0.44 -19.29
N GLY A 77 4.22 0.52 -19.11
CA GLY A 77 4.62 1.93 -19.08
C GLY A 77 3.71 2.90 -18.33
N ARG A 78 2.67 2.44 -17.64
CA ARG A 78 1.69 3.35 -17.02
C ARG A 78 1.77 3.27 -15.51
N SER A 79 2.35 4.31 -14.93
CA SER A 79 2.26 4.53 -13.49
C SER A 79 0.89 5.10 -13.13
N MET A 80 0.23 4.53 -12.11
CA MET A 80 -0.99 5.08 -11.52
C MET A 80 -0.83 6.57 -11.18
N THR A 81 0.32 6.96 -10.62
CA THR A 81 0.68 8.35 -10.32
C THR A 81 0.65 9.24 -11.56
N ALA A 82 1.16 8.75 -12.71
CA ALA A 82 1.16 9.51 -13.95
C ALA A 82 -0.27 9.69 -14.49
N LEU A 83 -1.11 8.66 -14.39
CA LEU A 83 -2.52 8.70 -14.81
C LEU A 83 -3.33 9.70 -13.98
N VAL A 84 -3.21 9.65 -12.66
CA VAL A 84 -3.87 10.58 -11.74
C VAL A 84 -3.40 12.02 -12.00
N ARG A 85 -2.09 12.23 -12.21
CA ARG A 85 -1.54 13.56 -12.51
C ARG A 85 -2.03 14.11 -13.86
N GLN A 86 -2.14 13.25 -14.87
CA GLN A 86 -2.58 13.65 -16.20
C GLN A 86 -4.08 13.98 -16.24
N THR A 87 -4.90 13.21 -15.54
CA THR A 87 -6.37 13.35 -15.54
C THR A 87 -6.86 14.34 -14.50
N GLY A 88 -6.11 14.54 -13.41
CA GLY A 88 -6.58 15.29 -12.25
C GLY A 88 -7.77 14.61 -11.55
N ALA A 89 -7.98 13.31 -11.79
CA ALA A 89 -9.13 12.55 -11.29
C ALA A 89 -8.68 11.28 -10.52
N PRO A 90 -9.52 10.76 -9.62
CA PRO A 90 -9.31 9.43 -9.04
C PRO A 90 -9.29 8.37 -10.14
N ALA A 91 -8.37 7.41 -10.03
CA ALA A 91 -8.24 6.30 -10.96
C ALA A 91 -7.98 4.99 -10.22
N VAL A 92 -8.46 3.90 -10.80
CA VAL A 92 -8.17 2.52 -10.40
C VAL A 92 -7.76 1.76 -11.66
N MET A 93 -6.78 0.87 -11.52
CA MET A 93 -6.25 0.04 -12.60
C MET A 93 -6.11 -1.38 -12.09
N VAL A 94 -6.41 -2.35 -12.94
CA VAL A 94 -6.16 -3.77 -12.66
C VAL A 94 -5.30 -4.32 -13.78
N SER A 95 -4.16 -4.90 -13.43
CA SER A 95 -3.27 -5.58 -14.36
C SER A 95 -3.42 -7.09 -14.17
N PHE A 96 -3.56 -7.82 -15.27
CA PHE A 96 -3.79 -9.27 -15.21
C PHE A 96 -2.53 -10.05 -15.61
N LEU A 97 -2.23 -11.09 -14.84
CA LEU A 97 -1.24 -12.10 -15.17
C LEU A 97 -1.99 -13.35 -15.65
N ASP A 98 -1.87 -13.63 -16.95
CA ASP A 98 -2.52 -14.75 -17.64
C ASP A 98 -4.04 -14.86 -17.39
N SER A 99 -4.69 -13.73 -17.07
CA SER A 99 -6.09 -13.66 -16.60
C SER A 99 -6.37 -14.42 -15.29
N ASP A 100 -5.41 -15.14 -14.71
CA ASP A 100 -5.61 -15.88 -13.47
C ASP A 100 -5.49 -14.99 -12.24
N VAL A 101 -4.62 -13.97 -12.28
CA VAL A 101 -4.31 -13.11 -11.13
C VAL A 101 -4.44 -11.65 -11.52
N GLY A 102 -5.07 -10.86 -10.65
CA GLY A 102 -5.25 -9.42 -10.85
C GLY A 102 -4.52 -8.59 -9.79
N PHE A 103 -3.67 -7.67 -10.23
CA PHE A 103 -3.04 -6.66 -9.38
C PHE A 103 -3.83 -5.36 -9.49
N ALA A 104 -4.53 -4.99 -8.42
CA ALA A 104 -5.33 -3.78 -8.36
C ALA A 104 -4.54 -2.65 -7.68
N GLU A 105 -4.48 -1.50 -8.34
CA GLU A 105 -3.88 -0.28 -7.80
C GLU A 105 -4.88 0.86 -7.97
N ALA A 106 -4.88 1.81 -7.03
CA ALA A 106 -5.65 3.03 -7.17
C ALA A 106 -4.89 4.24 -6.66
N GLY A 107 -5.28 5.42 -7.16
CA GLY A 107 -4.77 6.69 -6.69
C GLY A 107 -5.80 7.81 -6.87
N ALA A 108 -5.62 8.89 -6.14
CA ALA A 108 -6.41 10.11 -6.29
C ALA A 108 -5.54 11.36 -6.09
N PRO A 109 -5.92 12.53 -6.65
CA PRO A 109 -5.11 13.75 -6.58
C PRO A 109 -4.82 14.22 -5.14
N GLY A 110 -5.71 13.91 -4.20
CA GLY A 110 -5.57 14.24 -2.78
C GLY A 110 -4.83 13.18 -1.93
N GLY A 111 -4.26 12.15 -2.55
CA GLY A 111 -3.72 10.98 -1.86
C GLY A 111 -4.77 9.87 -1.69
N GLY A 112 -4.44 8.83 -0.91
CA GLY A 112 -5.29 7.64 -0.76
C GLY A 112 -4.98 6.56 -1.79
N ALA A 113 -3.69 6.35 -2.09
CA ALA A 113 -3.26 5.21 -2.88
C ALA A 113 -3.42 3.90 -2.09
N TRP A 114 -3.80 2.84 -2.78
CA TRP A 114 -3.87 1.49 -2.22
C TRP A 114 -3.57 0.48 -3.30
N GLU A 115 -3.15 -0.71 -2.85
CA GLU A 115 -2.84 -1.85 -3.68
C GLU A 115 -3.58 -3.08 -3.13
N GLY A 116 -3.91 -4.01 -4.01
CA GLY A 116 -4.62 -5.24 -3.66
C GLY A 116 -4.40 -6.34 -4.68
N LEU A 117 -4.64 -7.57 -4.25
CA LEU A 117 -4.44 -8.77 -5.05
C LEU A 117 -5.76 -9.53 -5.17
N LEU A 118 -6.16 -9.81 -6.41
CA LEU A 118 -7.33 -10.60 -6.76
C LEU A 118 -6.90 -12.05 -7.03
N ASN A 119 -7.82 -12.98 -6.78
CA ASN A 119 -7.59 -14.42 -6.96
C ASN A 119 -6.37 -14.95 -6.20
N ARG A 120 -6.37 -14.75 -4.88
CA ARG A 120 -5.23 -15.07 -4.01
C ARG A 120 -4.83 -16.55 -4.05
N GLU A 121 -5.79 -17.44 -4.27
CA GLU A 121 -5.55 -18.88 -4.40
C GLU A 121 -4.68 -19.18 -5.62
N MET A 122 -5.04 -18.64 -6.79
CA MET A 122 -4.21 -18.77 -8.00
C MET A 122 -2.87 -18.05 -7.84
N ALA A 123 -2.85 -16.90 -7.17
CA ALA A 123 -1.60 -16.17 -6.92
C ALA A 123 -0.61 -16.97 -6.06
N GLU A 124 -1.09 -17.73 -5.07
CA GLU A 124 -0.25 -18.65 -4.29
C GLU A 124 0.36 -19.75 -5.16
N SER A 125 -0.39 -20.27 -6.13
CA SER A 125 0.12 -21.26 -7.10
C SER A 125 1.22 -20.71 -8.02
N TYR A 126 1.24 -19.39 -8.22
CA TYR A 126 2.28 -18.65 -8.92
C TYR A 126 3.39 -18.13 -7.99
N GLU A 127 3.43 -18.59 -6.74
CA GLU A 127 4.44 -18.22 -5.75
C GLU A 127 4.48 -16.71 -5.46
N ILE A 128 3.34 -16.01 -5.66
CA ILE A 128 3.21 -14.58 -5.36
C ILE A 128 3.08 -14.42 -3.83
N PRO A 129 3.89 -13.54 -3.20
CA PRO A 129 3.94 -13.37 -1.75
C PRO A 129 2.68 -12.64 -1.23
N LEU A 130 1.70 -13.41 -0.76
CA LEU A 130 0.40 -12.94 -0.31
C LEU A 130 0.46 -11.95 0.87
N GLU A 131 1.51 -11.99 1.67
CA GLU A 131 1.76 -11.07 2.79
C GLU A 131 2.04 -9.63 2.36
N GLN A 132 2.48 -9.44 1.11
CA GLN A 132 2.67 -8.10 0.53
C GLN A 132 1.35 -7.43 0.17
N PHE A 133 0.26 -8.20 0.11
CA PHE A 133 -1.07 -7.72 -0.23
C PHE A 133 -2.09 -8.07 0.86
N PRO A 134 -2.04 -7.45 2.07
CA PRO A 134 -3.01 -7.77 3.13
C PRO A 134 -4.43 -7.35 2.74
N VAL A 135 -5.39 -8.27 2.87
CA VAL A 135 -6.81 -8.03 2.50
C VAL A 135 -7.39 -6.85 3.25
N GLU A 136 -7.19 -6.77 4.57
CA GLU A 136 -7.78 -5.68 5.37
C GLU A 136 -7.20 -4.31 5.01
N THR A 137 -5.92 -4.25 4.62
CA THR A 137 -5.29 -3.01 4.13
C THR A 137 -5.90 -2.58 2.79
N ALA A 138 -6.09 -3.53 1.86
CA ALA A 138 -6.72 -3.26 0.57
C ALA A 138 -8.18 -2.80 0.72
N VAL A 139 -8.96 -3.46 1.58
CA VAL A 139 -10.36 -3.08 1.86
C VAL A 139 -10.44 -1.69 2.49
N ALA A 140 -9.63 -1.41 3.52
CA ALA A 140 -9.62 -0.10 4.17
C ALA A 140 -9.20 1.02 3.20
N GLY A 141 -8.18 0.76 2.37
CA GLY A 141 -7.72 1.68 1.32
C GLY A 141 -8.79 1.94 0.28
N ALA A 142 -9.46 0.90 -0.21
CA ALA A 142 -10.55 0.99 -1.18
C ALA A 142 -11.75 1.79 -0.66
N LEU A 143 -12.14 1.59 0.60
CA LEU A 143 -13.20 2.37 1.25
C LEU A 143 -12.83 3.85 1.35
N ALA A 144 -11.63 4.16 1.83
CA ALA A 144 -11.15 5.53 1.98
C ALA A 144 -11.02 6.24 0.62
N TRP A 145 -10.47 5.55 -0.38
CA TRP A 145 -10.36 6.05 -1.74
C TRP A 145 -11.72 6.32 -2.37
N SER A 146 -12.69 5.41 -2.21
CA SER A 146 -14.04 5.58 -2.76
C SER A 146 -14.72 6.80 -2.15
N ALA A 147 -14.63 6.98 -0.84
CA ALA A 147 -15.15 8.17 -0.16
C ALA A 147 -14.49 9.46 -0.68
N ALA A 148 -13.16 9.46 -0.85
CA ALA A 148 -12.42 10.61 -1.40
C ALA A 148 -12.78 10.90 -2.87
N ALA A 149 -13.15 9.87 -3.64
CA ALA A 149 -13.65 9.98 -4.99
C ALA A 149 -15.13 10.40 -5.08
N GLY A 150 -15.80 10.61 -3.95
CA GLY A 150 -17.23 10.96 -3.89
C GLY A 150 -18.16 9.78 -4.21
N LEU A 151 -17.66 8.56 -4.09
CA LEU A 151 -18.41 7.32 -4.29
C LEU A 151 -18.90 6.74 -2.96
N THR A 152 -19.90 5.85 -3.03
CA THR A 152 -20.37 5.05 -1.89
C THR A 152 -19.98 3.60 -2.15
N ALA A 153 -18.96 3.13 -1.43
CA ALA A 153 -18.48 1.76 -1.54
C ALA A 153 -19.37 0.76 -0.77
N ASP A 154 -19.38 -0.47 -1.25
CA ASP A 154 -19.94 -1.65 -0.59
C ASP A 154 -18.81 -2.52 -0.05
N GLU A 155 -18.62 -2.49 1.27
CA GLU A 155 -17.55 -3.25 1.94
C GLU A 155 -17.68 -4.76 1.73
N ALA A 156 -18.91 -5.30 1.66
CA ALA A 156 -19.10 -6.74 1.49
C ALA A 156 -18.65 -7.18 0.10
N LEU A 157 -18.92 -6.38 -0.94
CA LEU A 157 -18.41 -6.63 -2.30
C LEU A 157 -16.90 -6.45 -2.38
N LEU A 158 -16.33 -5.44 -1.73
CA LEU A 158 -14.86 -5.27 -1.68
C LEU A 158 -14.18 -6.48 -1.01
N ARG A 159 -14.69 -6.93 0.14
CA ARG A 159 -14.20 -8.15 0.79
C ARG A 159 -14.34 -9.36 -0.13
N ARG A 160 -15.48 -9.54 -0.81
CA ARG A 160 -15.71 -10.61 -1.78
C ARG A 160 -14.69 -10.57 -2.93
N ALA A 161 -14.37 -9.39 -3.45
CA ALA A 161 -13.38 -9.26 -4.54
C ALA A 161 -11.98 -9.71 -4.10
N PHE A 162 -11.54 -9.31 -2.90
CA PHE A 162 -10.19 -9.62 -2.41
C PHE A 162 -10.03 -11.01 -1.78
N THR A 163 -11.11 -11.67 -1.36
CA THR A 163 -11.05 -13.03 -0.79
C THR A 163 -11.63 -14.10 -1.71
N GLY A 164 -12.29 -13.70 -2.80
CA GLY A 164 -12.88 -14.60 -3.78
C GLY A 164 -11.85 -15.32 -4.63
N SER A 165 -12.32 -16.40 -5.25
CA SER A 165 -11.61 -17.22 -6.23
C SER A 165 -12.51 -17.34 -7.46
N ALA A 166 -11.94 -17.26 -8.66
CA ALA A 166 -12.63 -17.30 -9.94
C ALA A 166 -11.73 -17.96 -11.00
N LEU A 167 -12.32 -18.44 -12.10
CA LEU A 167 -11.54 -18.94 -13.24
C LEU A 167 -10.77 -17.82 -13.93
N PHE A 168 -11.35 -16.62 -13.95
CA PHE A 168 -10.75 -15.41 -14.51
C PHE A 168 -10.79 -14.30 -13.47
N ALA A 169 -9.64 -13.68 -13.16
CA ALA A 169 -9.53 -12.58 -12.22
C ALA A 169 -10.32 -11.34 -12.67
N GLU A 170 -10.65 -11.22 -13.95
CA GLU A 170 -11.53 -10.21 -14.53
C GLU A 170 -12.91 -10.22 -13.86
N GLU A 171 -13.43 -11.39 -13.49
CA GLU A 171 -14.72 -11.51 -12.79
C GLU A 171 -14.64 -10.86 -11.40
N LEU A 172 -13.54 -11.09 -10.68
CA LEU A 172 -13.28 -10.45 -9.39
C LEU A 172 -13.02 -8.94 -9.54
N SER A 173 -12.44 -8.50 -10.66
CA SER A 173 -12.25 -7.08 -10.96
C SER A 173 -13.59 -6.37 -11.19
N ALA A 174 -14.56 -7.05 -11.82
CA ALA A 174 -15.90 -6.52 -11.99
C ALA A 174 -16.63 -6.40 -10.64
N VAL A 175 -16.46 -7.38 -9.74
CA VAL A 175 -16.93 -7.29 -8.34
C VAL A 175 -16.25 -6.13 -7.62
N LEU A 176 -14.94 -5.94 -7.79
CA LEU A 176 -14.18 -4.83 -7.21
C LEU A 176 -14.74 -3.47 -7.65
N PHE A 177 -14.93 -3.25 -8.96
CA PHE A 177 -15.46 -1.98 -9.47
C PHE A 177 -16.88 -1.69 -8.98
N ALA A 178 -17.73 -2.73 -8.89
CA ALA A 178 -19.04 -2.60 -8.27
C ALA A 178 -18.93 -2.26 -6.77
N GLY A 179 -18.02 -2.91 -6.05
CA GLY A 179 -17.74 -2.65 -4.63
C GLY A 179 -17.19 -1.25 -4.36
N LEU A 180 -16.41 -0.67 -5.28
CA LEU A 180 -15.95 0.73 -5.19
C LEU A 180 -17.08 1.74 -5.43
N GLY A 181 -18.25 1.29 -5.92
CA GLY A 181 -19.37 2.17 -6.27
C GLY A 181 -19.17 2.92 -7.59
N ILE A 182 -18.30 2.43 -8.48
CA ILE A 182 -18.04 3.07 -9.78
C ILE A 182 -19.32 2.98 -10.64
N PRO A 183 -19.88 4.11 -11.10
CA PRO A 183 -21.08 4.12 -11.92
C PRO A 183 -20.94 3.29 -13.19
N GLY A 184 -21.90 2.39 -13.42
CA GLY A 184 -21.92 1.52 -14.61
C GLY A 184 -21.17 0.20 -14.45
N ALA A 185 -20.43 -0.01 -13.36
CA ALA A 185 -19.87 -1.30 -13.03
C ALA A 185 -21.00 -2.31 -12.76
N ARG A 186 -20.87 -3.52 -13.31
CA ARG A 186 -21.83 -4.62 -13.14
C ARG A 186 -21.10 -5.84 -12.63
N ILE A 187 -21.72 -6.54 -11.70
CA ILE A 187 -21.26 -7.85 -11.27
C ILE A 187 -21.67 -8.85 -12.37
N PRO A 188 -20.77 -9.73 -12.85
CA PRO A 188 -21.14 -10.82 -13.73
C PRO A 188 -22.22 -11.67 -13.04
N ASP A 189 -23.28 -12.03 -13.76
CA ASP A 189 -24.28 -12.95 -13.21
C ASP A 189 -23.60 -14.32 -12.99
N ASP A 190 -23.92 -15.07 -11.94
CA ASP A 190 -23.31 -16.38 -11.62
C ASP A 190 -23.71 -17.48 -12.66
N ARG A 191 -24.10 -17.10 -13.88
CA ARG A 191 -24.64 -17.95 -14.93
C ARG A 191 -24.13 -17.53 -16.31
N ASP A 192 -22.86 -17.69 -16.58
CA ASP A 192 -22.36 -17.87 -17.95
C ASP A 192 -21.28 -18.97 -17.96
#